data_AF-A0A6H3F6J8-F1
#
_entry.id   AF-A0A6H3F6J8-F1
#
_cell.length_a   1.000
_cell.length_b   1.000
_cell.length_c   1.000
_cell.angle_alpha   90.00
_cell.angle_beta   90.00
_cell.angle_gamma   90.00
#
_symmetry.space_group_name_H-M   'P 1'
#
loop_
_entity.id
_entity.type
_entity.pdbx_description
1 polymer ?
#
loop_
_entity_poly.entity_id
_entity_poly.type
_entity_poly.pdbx_seq_one_letter_code
_entity_poly.pdbx_strand_id
1 'polypeptide(L)'
;MRFERFRNCLCALLPALCAALLLPACAAKEDGGDAPNDMTISVSLRDVHRCSRISPEIQLANAPADADYFDVRLVEYTGDSQELFLGGGSWDNDGSGVIPEGGLTRHYRGPCPPTGSPRDYAFVVSAMHRGNMQPLSVRIYRFTQE
;
A
#
# COMPACT_ATOMS: atom_id res chain seq x y z
N MET A 1 28.09 75.25 8.71
CA MET A 1 26.63 75.14 8.94
C MET A 1 26.43 74.01 9.94
N ARG A 2 26.54 74.29 11.25
CA ARG A 2 25.52 74.71 12.24
C ARG A 2 24.47 73.63 12.52
N PHE A 3 24.61 73.08 13.73
CA PHE A 3 23.74 72.21 14.52
C PHE A 3 22.28 72.64 14.59
N GLU A 4 21.41 71.65 14.84
CA GLU A 4 20.22 71.62 15.72
C GLU A 4 19.15 70.67 15.09
N ARG A 5 18.53 69.68 15.76
CA ARG A 5 17.95 69.69 17.12
C ARG A 5 17.89 68.30 17.76
N PHE A 6 18.29 68.27 19.03
CA PHE A 6 17.89 67.30 20.04
C PHE A 6 16.38 67.42 20.35
N ARG A 7 15.70 66.30 20.63
CA ARG A 7 14.69 66.25 21.71
C ARG A 7 14.39 64.82 22.17
N ASN A 8 14.90 64.51 23.37
CA ASN A 8 14.24 63.85 24.53
C ASN A 8 13.46 62.54 24.28
N CYS A 9 13.63 61.42 24.99
CA CYS A 9 14.09 61.14 26.36
C CYS A 9 14.78 59.77 26.34
N LEU A 10 16.04 59.69 26.78
CA LEU A 10 16.41 59.18 28.11
C LEU A 10 15.71 57.87 28.54
N CYS A 11 16.47 56.79 28.37
CA CYS A 11 16.75 55.76 29.37
C CYS A 11 15.64 55.40 30.37
N ALA A 12 14.96 54.29 30.08
CA ALA A 12 14.62 53.27 31.06
C ALA A 12 14.97 51.93 30.41
N LEU A 13 16.19 51.41 30.63
CA LEU A 13 16.49 50.41 31.66
C LEU A 13 15.45 49.27 31.70
N LEU A 14 15.88 48.14 31.11
CA LEU A 14 15.49 46.75 31.35
C LEU A 14 14.92 46.50 32.77
N PRO A 15 13.99 45.54 32.98
CA PRO A 15 14.24 44.14 32.59
C PRO A 15 12.98 43.27 32.35
N ALA A 16 13.23 41.97 32.19
CA ALA A 16 12.33 40.85 32.47
C ALA A 16 11.46 40.32 31.33
N LEU A 17 11.97 39.26 30.70
CA LEU A 17 11.44 37.90 30.89
C LEU A 17 9.90 37.80 30.86
N CYS A 18 9.34 37.57 29.66
CA CYS A 18 8.14 36.76 29.39
C CYS A 18 7.64 37.03 27.96
N ALA A 19 8.45 36.76 26.94
CA ALA A 19 7.91 36.51 25.61
C ALA A 19 7.48 35.05 25.56
N ALA A 20 6.32 34.81 26.18
CA ALA A 20 5.66 33.53 26.23
C ALA A 20 5.54 32.95 24.82
N LEU A 21 6.15 31.77 24.67
CA LEU A 21 5.82 30.71 23.74
C LEU A 21 4.31 30.67 23.47
N LEU A 22 3.87 31.25 22.36
CA LEU A 22 2.54 31.04 21.79
C LEU A 22 2.70 30.70 20.31
N LEU A 23 3.32 29.55 20.05
CA LEU A 23 3.06 28.84 18.81
C LEU A 23 1.70 28.14 19.02
N PRO A 24 0.63 28.48 18.29
CA PRO A 24 -0.56 27.65 18.27
C PRO A 24 -0.14 26.30 17.67
N ALA A 25 0.00 25.30 18.52
CA ALA A 25 0.00 23.91 18.11
C ALA A 25 -1.39 23.64 17.51
N CYS A 26 -1.49 23.70 16.18
CA CYS A 26 -2.61 23.10 15.49
C CYS A 26 -2.57 21.61 15.85
N ALA A 27 -3.45 21.23 16.78
CA ALA A 27 -3.80 19.84 17.02
C ALA A 27 -4.25 19.26 15.68
N ALA A 28 -3.39 18.44 15.08
CA ALA A 28 -3.81 17.55 14.03
C ALA A 28 -4.93 16.71 14.64
N LYS A 29 -6.15 16.92 14.15
CA LYS A 29 -7.31 16.12 14.47
C LYS A 29 -6.98 14.70 14.01
N GLU A 30 -6.65 13.83 14.96
CA GLU A 30 -6.67 12.39 14.75
C GLU A 30 -8.15 12.05 14.51
N ASP A 31 -8.54 12.06 13.24
CA ASP A 31 -9.79 11.45 12.83
C ASP A 31 -9.73 9.98 13.26
N GLY A 32 -10.73 9.61 14.05
CA GLY A 32 -10.77 8.37 14.83
C GLY A 32 -10.38 7.17 13.99
N GLY A 33 -9.50 6.35 14.59
CA GLY A 33 -9.02 5.11 14.01
C GLY A 33 -10.17 4.25 13.52
N ASP A 34 -10.24 4.13 12.20
CA ASP A 34 -10.71 2.90 11.59
C ASP A 34 -9.58 1.91 11.84
N ALA A 35 -9.77 0.97 12.77
CA ALA A 35 -8.91 -0.19 12.82
C ALA A 35 -8.87 -0.75 11.40
N PRO A 36 -7.70 -0.97 10.78
CA PRO A 36 -7.68 -1.45 9.41
C PRO A 36 -8.51 -2.73 9.39
N ASN A 37 -9.61 -2.71 8.63
CA ASN A 37 -10.28 -3.93 8.22
C ASN A 37 -9.18 -4.81 7.64
N ASP A 38 -8.72 -5.77 8.46
CA ASP A 38 -7.51 -6.53 8.15
C ASP A 38 -7.92 -7.55 7.10
N MET A 39 -7.99 -7.07 5.86
CA MET A 39 -8.25 -7.88 4.68
C MET A 39 -7.35 -9.11 4.77
N THR A 40 -7.89 -10.30 4.63
CA THR A 40 -7.08 -11.52 4.55
C THR A 40 -7.28 -12.15 3.19
N ILE A 41 -6.27 -12.90 2.74
CA ILE A 41 -6.32 -13.62 1.48
C ILE A 41 -5.94 -15.08 1.70
N SER A 42 -6.57 -15.97 0.95
CA SER A 42 -6.13 -17.35 0.78
C SER A 42 -6.09 -17.69 -0.70
N VAL A 43 -5.13 -18.53 -1.10
CA VAL A 43 -4.89 -18.87 -2.50
C VAL A 43 -4.92 -20.39 -2.64
N SER A 44 -5.79 -20.87 -3.51
CA SER A 44 -5.98 -22.30 -3.77
C SER A 44 -5.00 -22.81 -4.83
N LEU A 45 -3.70 -22.85 -4.50
CA LEU A 45 -2.64 -23.35 -5.39
C LEU A 45 -2.71 -24.88 -5.57
N ARG A 46 -2.51 -25.33 -6.81
CA ARG A 46 -2.63 -26.74 -7.26
C ARG A 46 -1.71 -26.98 -8.45
N ASP A 47 -1.44 -28.25 -8.77
CA ASP A 47 -0.54 -28.63 -9.88
C ASP A 47 -0.99 -28.12 -11.25
N VAL A 48 -2.31 -27.97 -11.47
CA VAL A 48 -2.88 -27.37 -12.69
C VAL A 48 -2.37 -25.94 -12.93
N HIS A 49 -1.94 -25.22 -11.90
CA HIS A 49 -1.44 -23.85 -12.01
C HIS A 49 0.03 -23.79 -12.42
N ARG A 50 0.81 -24.86 -12.19
CA ARG A 50 2.26 -24.92 -12.49
C ARG A 50 2.50 -24.82 -13.99
N CYS A 51 3.39 -23.93 -14.40
CA CYS A 51 3.73 -23.66 -15.80
C CYS A 51 2.51 -23.40 -16.71
N SER A 52 1.40 -22.92 -16.15
CA SER A 52 0.12 -22.79 -16.87
C SER A 52 -0.26 -21.32 -17.14
N ARG A 53 -1.37 -21.14 -17.85
CA ARG A 53 -2.06 -19.84 -18.00
C ARG A 53 -3.28 -19.70 -17.08
N ILE A 54 -3.52 -20.67 -16.21
CA ILE A 54 -4.67 -20.72 -15.32
C ILE A 54 -4.23 -20.17 -13.96
N SER A 55 -4.80 -19.04 -13.54
CA SER A 55 -4.57 -18.50 -12.20
C SER A 55 -5.33 -19.29 -11.15
N PRO A 56 -4.81 -19.45 -9.93
CA PRO A 56 -5.58 -20.05 -8.85
C PRO A 56 -6.80 -19.19 -8.49
N GLU A 57 -7.77 -19.81 -7.84
CA GLU A 57 -8.77 -19.05 -7.09
C GLU A 57 -8.11 -18.33 -5.92
N ILE A 58 -8.54 -17.09 -5.67
CA ILE A 58 -8.14 -16.29 -4.51
C ILE A 58 -9.42 -15.90 -3.75
N GLN A 59 -9.47 -16.23 -2.47
CA GLN A 59 -10.54 -15.83 -1.57
C GLN A 59 -10.06 -14.67 -0.70
N LEU A 60 -10.90 -13.66 -0.58
CA LEU A 60 -10.68 -12.46 0.21
C LEU A 60 -11.72 -12.39 1.32
N ALA A 61 -11.29 -12.07 2.53
CA ALA A 61 -12.18 -11.74 3.64
C ALA A 61 -11.84 -10.36 4.19
N ASN A 62 -12.83 -9.67 4.75
CA ASN A 62 -12.67 -8.34 5.35
C ASN A 62 -12.04 -7.31 4.39
N ALA A 63 -12.37 -7.36 3.10
CA ALA A 63 -11.96 -6.33 2.16
C ALA A 63 -12.54 -4.96 2.58
N PRO A 64 -11.80 -3.84 2.39
CA PRO A 64 -12.32 -2.51 2.67
C PRO A 64 -13.66 -2.26 1.97
N ALA A 65 -14.61 -1.64 2.67
CA ALA A 65 -15.99 -1.47 2.19
C ALA A 65 -16.10 -0.59 0.93
N ASP A 66 -15.12 0.28 0.70
CA ASP A 66 -15.03 1.21 -0.43
C ASP A 66 -14.15 0.69 -1.58
N ALA A 67 -13.71 -0.57 -1.52
CA ALA A 67 -12.99 -1.22 -2.60
C ALA A 67 -13.92 -1.49 -3.80
N ASP A 68 -13.58 -0.94 -4.96
CA ASP A 68 -14.31 -1.14 -6.22
C ASP A 68 -13.81 -2.36 -6.99
N TYR A 69 -12.52 -2.69 -6.86
CA TYR A 69 -11.88 -3.81 -7.54
C TYR A 69 -10.61 -4.24 -6.81
N PHE A 70 -10.09 -5.40 -7.18
CA PHE A 70 -8.83 -5.95 -6.70
C PHE A 70 -7.82 -5.98 -7.83
N ASP A 71 -6.66 -5.35 -7.64
CA ASP A 71 -5.51 -5.53 -8.54
C ASP A 71 -4.61 -6.63 -7.98
N VAL A 72 -4.38 -7.67 -8.78
CA VAL A 72 -3.56 -8.82 -8.40
C VAL A 72 -2.35 -8.92 -9.30
N ARG A 73 -1.18 -9.07 -8.68
CA ARG A 73 0.10 -9.29 -9.37
C ARG A 73 0.74 -10.56 -8.85
N LEU A 74 1.17 -11.43 -9.77
CA LEU A 74 2.08 -12.52 -9.48
C LEU A 74 3.51 -12.05 -9.75
N VAL A 75 4.38 -12.22 -8.77
CA VAL A 75 5.81 -11.91 -8.88
C VAL A 75 6.66 -13.12 -8.47
N GLU A 76 7.83 -13.25 -9.08
CA GLU A 76 8.93 -14.10 -8.62
C GLU A 76 9.99 -13.23 -7.95
N TYR A 77 10.48 -13.64 -6.79
CA TYR A 77 11.62 -13.00 -6.13
C TYR A 77 12.92 -13.56 -6.71
N THR A 78 13.68 -12.71 -7.39
CA THR A 78 14.99 -13.08 -7.91
C THR A 78 16.10 -12.70 -6.91
N GLY A 79 17.24 -13.39 -7.03
CA GLY A 79 18.37 -13.29 -6.10
C GLY A 79 19.14 -11.98 -6.25
N ASP A 80 18.53 -10.87 -5.85
CA ASP A 80 19.08 -9.50 -5.81
C ASP A 80 18.02 -8.47 -5.35
N SER A 81 16.97 -8.93 -4.65
CA SER A 81 15.80 -8.12 -4.29
C SER A 81 15.03 -7.57 -5.50
N GLN A 82 15.26 -8.10 -6.71
CA GLN A 82 14.41 -7.79 -7.85
C GLN A 82 13.15 -8.67 -7.82
N GLU A 83 12.06 -8.11 -8.34
CA GLU A 83 10.80 -8.83 -8.55
C GLU A 83 10.56 -8.96 -10.05
N LEU A 84 10.45 -10.21 -10.53
CA LEU A 84 10.04 -10.48 -11.89
C LEU A 84 8.50 -10.57 -11.95
N PHE A 85 7.86 -9.68 -12.69
CA PHE A 85 6.42 -9.70 -12.89
C PHE A 85 6.01 -10.83 -13.84
N LEU A 86 5.15 -11.74 -13.36
CA LEU A 86 4.67 -12.89 -14.11
C LEU A 86 3.20 -12.77 -14.55
N GLY A 87 2.63 -11.57 -14.44
CA GLY A 87 1.25 -11.29 -14.82
C GLY A 87 0.30 -11.19 -13.64
N GLY A 88 -0.99 -11.29 -13.90
CA GLY A 88 -2.03 -11.07 -12.89
C GLY A 88 -3.30 -10.57 -13.55
N GLY A 89 -3.96 -9.58 -12.95
CA GLY A 89 -5.17 -8.98 -13.50
C GLY A 89 -5.91 -8.14 -12.48
N SER A 90 -6.94 -7.45 -12.95
CA SER A 90 -7.89 -6.76 -12.08
C SER A 90 -9.20 -7.56 -12.06
N TRP A 91 -9.84 -7.62 -10.90
CA TRP A 91 -11.13 -8.28 -10.71
C TRP A 91 -12.09 -7.33 -10.02
N ASP A 92 -13.27 -7.13 -10.59
CA ASP A 92 -14.27 -6.22 -10.01
C ASP A 92 -14.76 -6.78 -8.66
N ASN A 93 -14.96 -5.90 -7.68
CA ASN A 93 -15.50 -6.30 -6.39
C ASN A 93 -17.02 -6.45 -6.49
N ASP A 94 -17.49 -7.68 -6.72
CA ASP A 94 -18.90 -8.04 -6.75
C ASP A 94 -19.47 -8.37 -5.36
N GLY A 95 -18.67 -8.22 -4.30
CA GLY A 95 -19.04 -8.53 -2.92
C GLY A 95 -18.94 -10.02 -2.56
N SER A 96 -18.59 -10.91 -3.49
CA SER A 96 -18.42 -12.34 -3.20
C SER A 96 -17.16 -12.65 -2.39
N GLY A 97 -16.15 -11.77 -2.47
CA GLY A 97 -14.82 -12.04 -1.92
C GLY A 97 -14.08 -13.15 -2.68
N VAL A 98 -14.47 -13.47 -3.92
CA VAL A 98 -13.86 -14.54 -4.70
C VAL A 98 -13.35 -14.00 -6.03
N ILE A 99 -12.06 -14.20 -6.29
CA ILE A 99 -11.48 -14.12 -7.63
C ILE A 99 -11.38 -15.55 -8.15
N PRO A 100 -12.16 -15.92 -9.18
CA PRO A 100 -12.25 -17.30 -9.62
C PRO A 100 -10.96 -17.78 -10.27
N GLU A 101 -10.78 -19.10 -10.26
CA GLU A 101 -9.72 -19.77 -11.03
C GLU A 101 -9.78 -19.37 -12.51
N GLY A 102 -8.62 -19.05 -13.08
CA GLY A 102 -8.50 -18.51 -14.44
C GLY A 102 -8.94 -17.05 -14.62
N GLY A 103 -9.39 -16.36 -13.57
CA GLY A 103 -9.85 -14.97 -13.64
C GLY A 103 -8.73 -13.94 -13.92
N LEU A 104 -7.48 -14.25 -13.54
CA LEU A 104 -6.35 -13.34 -13.74
C LEU A 104 -5.72 -13.59 -15.12
N THR A 105 -6.14 -12.81 -16.12
CA THR A 105 -5.80 -13.06 -17.53
C THR A 105 -4.73 -12.12 -18.10
N ARG A 106 -4.32 -11.09 -17.36
CA ARG A 106 -3.38 -10.07 -17.84
C ARG A 106 -1.95 -10.61 -17.82
N HIS A 107 -1.56 -11.19 -18.95
CA HIS A 107 -0.23 -11.79 -19.19
C HIS A 107 0.17 -12.87 -18.18
N TYR A 108 -0.78 -13.43 -17.44
CA TYR A 108 -0.53 -14.40 -16.39
C TYR A 108 0.26 -15.61 -16.90
N ARG A 109 1.33 -15.93 -16.18
CA ARG A 109 2.17 -17.11 -16.35
C ARG A 109 2.35 -17.70 -14.96
N GLY A 110 1.79 -18.88 -14.75
CA GLY A 110 1.92 -19.58 -13.49
C GLY A 110 3.39 -19.90 -13.16
N PRO A 111 3.71 -20.11 -11.88
CA PRO A 111 5.05 -20.47 -11.41
C PRO A 111 5.63 -21.64 -12.22
N CYS A 112 6.85 -21.45 -12.75
CA CYS A 112 7.50 -22.44 -13.59
C CYS A 112 9.01 -22.50 -13.29
N PRO A 113 9.39 -22.89 -12.07
CA PRO A 113 10.79 -23.03 -11.71
C PRO A 113 11.46 -24.13 -12.57
N PRO A 114 12.74 -23.96 -12.92
CA PRO A 114 13.53 -25.05 -13.49
C PRO A 114 13.59 -26.24 -12.53
N THR A 115 13.57 -27.46 -13.05
CA THR A 115 13.66 -28.69 -12.25
C THR A 115 14.84 -28.66 -11.30
N GLY A 116 14.59 -28.90 -10.01
CA GLY A 116 15.62 -28.92 -8.96
C GLY A 116 16.12 -27.54 -8.53
N SER A 117 15.45 -26.46 -8.96
CA SER A 117 15.77 -25.09 -8.58
C SER A 117 14.51 -24.38 -8.07
N PRO A 118 14.14 -24.57 -6.78
CA PRO A 118 12.98 -23.91 -6.20
C PRO A 118 13.07 -22.39 -6.36
N ARG A 119 11.91 -21.76 -6.54
CA ARG A 119 11.77 -20.31 -6.66
C ARG A 119 10.69 -19.80 -5.72
N ASP A 120 10.89 -18.59 -5.22
CA ASP A 120 9.95 -17.91 -4.34
C ASP A 120 9.05 -16.98 -5.15
N TYR A 121 7.75 -17.06 -4.86
CA TYR A 121 6.73 -16.30 -5.55
C TYR A 121 5.84 -15.57 -4.55
N ALA A 122 5.15 -14.54 -5.04
CA ALA A 122 4.08 -13.91 -4.29
C ALA A 122 2.90 -13.49 -5.17
N PHE A 123 1.69 -13.68 -4.64
CA PHE A 123 0.52 -12.91 -5.05
C PHE A 123 0.45 -11.64 -4.21
N VAL A 124 0.54 -10.48 -4.86
CA VAL A 124 0.29 -9.17 -4.27
C VAL A 124 -1.12 -8.75 -4.67
N VAL A 125 -2.02 -8.70 -3.69
CA VAL A 125 -3.44 -8.36 -3.86
C VAL A 125 -3.69 -7.00 -3.25
N SER A 126 -4.11 -6.04 -4.07
CA SER A 126 -4.40 -4.67 -3.68
C SER A 126 -5.89 -4.39 -3.82
N ALA A 127 -6.55 -4.00 -2.74
CA ALA A 127 -7.91 -3.47 -2.78
C ALA A 127 -7.87 -2.01 -3.25
N MET A 128 -8.61 -1.69 -4.30
CA MET A 128 -8.49 -0.42 -5.02
C MET A 128 -9.82 0.31 -5.05
N HIS A 129 -9.76 1.64 -4.97
CA HIS A 129 -10.88 2.53 -5.24
C HIS A 129 -10.65 3.20 -6.61
N ARG A 130 -11.64 3.26 -7.50
CA ARG A 130 -11.47 3.86 -8.85
C ARG A 130 -11.18 5.35 -8.81
N GLY A 131 -11.60 6.04 -7.75
CA GLY A 131 -11.34 7.46 -7.54
C GLY A 131 -9.94 7.79 -7.02
N ASN A 132 -9.12 6.80 -6.64
CA ASN A 132 -7.80 7.03 -6.04
C ASN A 132 -6.77 5.99 -6.50
N MET A 133 -5.54 6.42 -6.79
CA MET A 133 -4.45 5.52 -7.18
C MET A 133 -3.82 4.78 -5.99
N GLN A 134 -4.03 5.26 -4.76
CA GLN A 134 -3.51 4.61 -3.55
C GLN A 134 -4.38 3.39 -3.18
N PRO A 135 -3.79 2.18 -3.01
CA PRO A 135 -4.52 1.03 -2.50
C PRO A 135 -5.08 1.29 -1.09
N LEU A 136 -6.30 0.84 -0.86
CA LEU A 136 -6.98 0.86 0.44
C LEU A 136 -6.38 -0.16 1.40
N SER A 137 -5.98 -1.32 0.87
CA SER A 137 -5.31 -2.37 1.62
C SER A 137 -4.49 -3.24 0.67
N VAL A 138 -3.36 -3.76 1.13
CA VAL A 138 -2.47 -4.65 0.35
C VAL A 138 -2.16 -5.89 1.15
N ARG A 139 -2.30 -7.06 0.53
CA ARG A 139 -1.88 -8.35 1.10
C ARG A 139 -0.96 -9.11 0.17
N ILE A 140 -0.01 -9.81 0.78
CA ILE A 140 1.01 -10.58 0.09
C ILE A 140 0.89 -12.02 0.55
N TYR A 141 0.62 -12.92 -0.38
CA TYR A 141 0.66 -14.35 -0.16
C TYR A 141 1.94 -14.90 -0.79
N ARG A 142 2.91 -15.29 0.06
CA ARG A 142 4.20 -15.85 -0.38
C ARG A 142 4.15 -17.37 -0.39
N PHE A 143 4.81 -17.97 -1.36
CA PHE A 143 4.97 -19.42 -1.47
C PHE A 143 6.23 -19.78 -2.27
N THR A 144 6.74 -20.98 -2.05
CA THR A 144 7.86 -21.55 -2.81
C THR A 144 7.33 -22.64 -3.72
N GLN A 145 7.79 -22.67 -4.97
CA GLN A 145 7.46 -23.72 -5.93
C GLN A 145 8.74 -24.45 -6.35
N GLU A 146 8.66 -25.78 -6.42
CA GLU A 146 9.69 -26.69 -6.94
C GLU A 146 9.37 -27.17 -8.38
#